data_AF-A0A5J4PX70-F1
#
_entry.id   AF-A0A5J4PX70-F1
#
_cell.length_a   1.000
_cell.length_b   1.000
_cell.length_c   1.000
_cell.angle_alpha   90.00
_cell.angle_beta   90.00
_cell.angle_gamma   90.00
#
_symmetry.space_group_name_H-M   'P 1'
#
loop_
_entity.id
_entity.type
_entity.pdbx_description
1 polymer ?
#
loop_
_entity_poly.entity_id
_entity_poly.type
_entity_poly.pdbx_seq_one_letter_code
_entity_poly.pdbx_strand_id
1 'polypeptide(L)'
;FYDIVKNEVTPLFEQIPGVARVNMIGGREREIQVDIDEHRLAVYGLTIAEISSMLASSNADFPAGKIKDGEKQTLIRLSGKFRSVTDIKNIILKTLPNGSIVKVSDVASVYDGEKDVESITRYNGLNSIGVSLQKQFDANTVKVSKEIRKVIAGAEERYRDSRLSFQVAYDGSDFTVEATDSVIKDLLMAILFVAIAIFLCLHSFRNALIVMISLPISLISGFSVMYLSGSSLNLMTLMALSLVIGILVDDSIIVIENIYRHLEMGKTKMQATLDAVREIGASILTLTLVLVVVFLPIAFLGGMMGSFLGQFSLVIASTALISLLVSLTVIPLLTSRYGKLEVLNTKNIFGKFIKWFENLLDAFGLKMRNLLNWSLSHKLITFGVTALLLFSSLALIAGGFIGISMFDAGDRGEFFVRLKLPKDATIEQTNLTVLQTEEILKQQPLITSIFTTVGVEENGAVQSNKAEIHVNMA
;
A
#
# COMPACT_ATOMS: atom_id res chain seq x y z
N PHE A 1 -7.99 4.11 -30.15
CA PHE A 1 -7.43 3.57 -28.89
C PHE A 1 -8.47 2.98 -27.96
N TYR A 2 -9.68 3.56 -27.86
CA TYR A 2 -10.73 3.09 -26.93
C TYR A 2 -10.97 1.57 -27.04
N ASP A 3 -11.28 1.06 -28.23
CA ASP A 3 -11.58 -0.37 -28.42
C ASP A 3 -10.40 -1.29 -28.06
N ILE A 4 -9.16 -0.87 -28.37
CA ILE A 4 -7.95 -1.63 -28.04
C ILE A 4 -7.80 -1.69 -26.52
N VAL A 5 -7.96 -0.56 -25.83
CA VAL A 5 -7.83 -0.51 -24.37
C VAL A 5 -8.94 -1.31 -23.69
N LYS A 6 -10.19 -1.17 -24.14
CA LYS A 6 -11.35 -1.87 -23.59
C LYS A 6 -11.29 -3.38 -23.82
N ASN A 7 -11.02 -3.83 -25.05
CA ASN A 7 -11.17 -5.23 -25.44
C ASN A 7 -9.89 -6.05 -25.32
N GLU A 8 -8.72 -5.41 -25.43
CA GLU A 8 -7.44 -6.11 -25.45
C GLU A 8 -6.58 -5.82 -24.22
N VAL A 9 -6.50 -4.57 -23.75
CA VAL A 9 -5.64 -4.20 -22.62
C VAL A 9 -6.29 -4.46 -21.26
N THR A 10 -7.53 -4.03 -21.07
CA THR A 10 -8.26 -4.17 -19.79
C THR A 10 -8.30 -5.63 -19.31
N PRO A 11 -8.59 -6.63 -20.17
CA PRO A 11 -8.57 -8.03 -19.74
C PRO A 11 -7.18 -8.56 -19.34
N LEU A 12 -6.10 -7.98 -19.85
CA LEU A 12 -4.73 -8.37 -19.44
C LEU A 12 -4.47 -7.97 -17.99
N PHE A 13 -4.99 -6.81 -17.55
CA PHE A 13 -4.88 -6.38 -16.16
C PHE A 13 -5.77 -7.20 -15.23
N GLU A 14 -6.98 -7.57 -15.68
CA GLU A 14 -7.90 -8.41 -14.90
C GLU A 14 -7.35 -9.82 -14.61
N GLN A 15 -6.47 -10.34 -15.49
CA GLN A 15 -5.82 -11.64 -15.30
C GLN A 15 -4.70 -11.62 -14.26
N ILE A 16 -4.25 -10.45 -13.81
CA ILE A 16 -3.14 -10.35 -12.84
C ILE A 16 -3.64 -10.80 -11.46
N PRO A 17 -3.01 -11.82 -10.84
CA PRO A 17 -3.38 -12.25 -9.50
C PRO A 17 -3.25 -11.12 -8.48
N GLY A 18 -4.33 -10.86 -7.73
CA GLY A 18 -4.39 -9.79 -6.74
C GLY A 18 -5.00 -8.48 -7.26
N VAL A 19 -5.37 -8.38 -8.53
CA VAL A 19 -6.26 -7.32 -9.03
C VAL A 19 -7.71 -7.71 -8.75
N ALA A 20 -8.47 -6.79 -8.15
CA ALA A 20 -9.88 -6.98 -7.81
C ALA A 20 -10.82 -6.37 -8.85
N ARG A 21 -10.46 -5.20 -9.37
CA ARG A 21 -11.29 -4.45 -10.31
C ARG A 21 -10.41 -3.59 -11.21
N VAL A 22 -10.78 -3.54 -12.48
CA VAL A 22 -10.20 -2.64 -13.48
C VAL A 22 -11.32 -1.75 -13.99
N ASN A 23 -11.17 -0.44 -13.85
CA ASN A 23 -12.13 0.55 -14.32
C ASN A 23 -11.48 1.43 -15.40
N MET A 24 -12.06 1.45 -16.59
CA MET A 24 -11.68 2.36 -17.65
C MET A 24 -12.49 3.66 -17.53
N ILE A 25 -11.81 4.82 -17.58
CA ILE A 25 -12.41 6.14 -17.37
C ILE A 25 -12.05 7.04 -18.56
N GLY A 26 -13.06 7.65 -19.16
CA GLY A 26 -12.92 8.48 -20.34
C GLY A 26 -12.72 7.69 -21.64
N GLY A 27 -12.24 8.42 -22.65
CA GLY A 27 -12.19 7.95 -24.02
C GLY A 27 -13.54 8.08 -24.75
N ARG A 28 -13.53 7.77 -26.04
CA ARG A 28 -14.68 7.90 -26.93
C ARG A 28 -15.07 6.51 -27.42
N GLU A 29 -16.19 6.02 -26.91
CA GLU A 29 -16.76 4.74 -27.35
C GLU A 29 -17.41 4.94 -28.71
N ARG A 30 -17.07 4.10 -29.69
CA ARG A 30 -17.71 4.14 -31.00
C ARG A 30 -19.15 3.65 -30.86
N GLU A 31 -20.10 4.41 -31.38
CA GLU A 31 -21.52 4.07 -31.38
C GLU A 31 -22.13 4.38 -32.75
N ILE A 32 -23.04 3.52 -33.22
CA ILE A 32 -23.81 3.82 -34.42
C ILE A 32 -25.07 4.59 -34.02
N GLN A 33 -25.13 5.86 -34.40
CA GLN A 33 -26.22 6.75 -34.05
C GLN A 33 -27.29 6.72 -35.15
N VAL A 34 -28.54 6.67 -34.72
CA VAL A 34 -29.74 6.70 -35.57
C VAL A 34 -30.56 7.92 -35.17
N ASP A 35 -30.32 9.03 -35.84
CA ASP A 35 -30.98 10.30 -35.58
C ASP A 35 -32.33 10.33 -36.29
N ILE A 36 -33.39 10.15 -35.52
CA ILE A 36 -34.75 10.03 -36.02
C ILE A 36 -35.34 11.42 -36.30
N ASP A 37 -35.92 11.60 -37.49
CA ASP A 37 -36.66 12.80 -37.87
C ASP A 37 -38.14 12.64 -37.49
N GLU A 38 -38.57 13.37 -36.45
CA GLU A 38 -39.93 13.33 -35.91
C GLU A 38 -40.99 13.68 -36.95
N HIS A 39 -40.72 14.63 -37.84
CA HIS A 39 -41.66 15.04 -38.88
C HIS A 39 -41.86 13.93 -39.92
N ARG A 40 -40.79 13.25 -40.32
CA ARG A 40 -40.88 12.12 -41.26
C ARG A 40 -41.54 10.91 -40.64
N LEU A 41 -41.25 10.62 -39.38
CA LEU A 41 -41.92 9.58 -38.60
C LEU A 41 -43.44 9.74 -38.61
N ALA A 42 -43.92 10.97 -38.35
CA ALA A 42 -45.34 11.29 -38.30
C ALA A 42 -46.05 11.05 -39.65
N VAL A 43 -45.39 11.36 -40.78
CA VAL A 43 -45.94 11.16 -42.13
C VAL A 43 -46.21 9.68 -42.42
N TYR A 44 -45.35 8.77 -41.96
CA TYR A 44 -45.50 7.33 -42.19
C TYR A 44 -46.32 6.61 -41.11
N GLY A 45 -46.77 7.34 -40.08
CA GLY A 45 -47.49 6.79 -38.92
C GLY A 45 -46.67 5.69 -38.24
N LEU A 46 -45.38 5.96 -38.04
CA LEU A 46 -44.44 5.07 -37.35
C LEU A 46 -44.11 5.64 -35.98
N THR A 47 -43.73 4.78 -35.04
CA THR A 47 -43.28 5.17 -33.70
C THR A 47 -41.79 4.86 -33.47
N ILE A 48 -41.15 5.57 -32.54
CA ILE A 48 -39.76 5.29 -32.14
C ILE A 48 -39.62 3.84 -31.62
N ALA A 49 -40.64 3.34 -30.90
CA ALA A 49 -40.66 1.98 -30.39
C ALA A 49 -40.66 0.92 -31.51
N GLU A 50 -41.41 1.16 -32.59
CA GLU A 50 -41.42 0.27 -33.77
C GLU A 50 -40.05 0.23 -34.46
N ILE A 51 -39.40 1.39 -34.63
CA ILE A 51 -38.05 1.45 -35.19
C ILE A 51 -37.08 0.68 -34.29
N SER A 52 -37.08 0.95 -32.98
CA SER A 52 -36.18 0.28 -32.03
C SER A 52 -36.38 -1.24 -32.03
N SER A 53 -37.62 -1.72 -32.07
CA SER A 53 -37.94 -3.15 -32.15
C SER A 53 -37.46 -3.77 -33.47
N MET A 54 -37.65 -3.06 -34.59
CA MET A 54 -37.20 -3.53 -35.90
C MET A 54 -35.67 -3.62 -35.98
N LEU A 55 -34.96 -2.61 -35.46
CA LEU A 55 -33.49 -2.62 -35.37
C LEU A 55 -33.00 -3.77 -34.49
N ALA A 56 -33.62 -3.99 -33.32
CA ALA A 56 -33.23 -5.03 -32.39
C ALA A 56 -33.46 -6.45 -32.98
N SER A 57 -34.62 -6.67 -33.60
CA SER A 57 -34.95 -7.96 -34.23
C SER A 57 -34.08 -8.25 -35.45
N SER A 58 -33.71 -7.22 -36.21
CA SER A 58 -32.84 -7.34 -37.38
C SER A 58 -31.37 -7.57 -37.02
N ASN A 59 -30.92 -7.18 -35.81
CA ASN A 59 -29.54 -7.35 -35.33
C ASN A 59 -29.31 -8.65 -34.53
N ALA A 60 -30.29 -9.55 -34.49
CA ALA A 60 -30.24 -10.75 -33.66
C ALA A 60 -29.61 -11.94 -34.40
N ASP A 61 -28.74 -12.69 -33.72
CA ASP A 61 -28.22 -13.96 -34.21
C ASP A 61 -29.19 -15.10 -33.81
N PHE A 62 -29.60 -15.93 -34.79
CA PHE A 62 -30.56 -17.01 -34.57
C PHE A 62 -29.91 -18.39 -34.78
N PRO A 63 -30.00 -19.32 -33.80
CA PRO A 63 -29.58 -20.70 -34.02
C PRO A 63 -30.62 -21.42 -34.88
N ALA A 64 -30.24 -21.86 -36.07
CA ALA A 64 -31.15 -22.52 -37.02
C ALA A 64 -31.20 -24.05 -36.82
N GLY A 65 -30.44 -24.58 -35.85
CA GLY A 65 -30.43 -26.00 -35.49
C GLY A 65 -29.13 -26.70 -35.88
N LYS A 66 -29.20 -28.03 -36.06
CA LYS A 66 -28.06 -28.88 -36.41
C LYS A 66 -28.45 -29.85 -37.51
N ILE A 67 -27.60 -29.99 -38.52
CA ILE A 67 -27.69 -31.07 -39.49
C ILE A 67 -26.76 -32.18 -39.03
N LYS A 68 -27.28 -33.40 -38.94
CA LYS A 68 -26.52 -34.59 -38.59
C LYS A 68 -26.47 -35.52 -39.79
N ASP A 69 -25.27 -35.90 -40.18
CA ASP A 69 -24.98 -36.99 -41.11
C ASP A 69 -24.29 -38.13 -40.33
N GLY A 70 -24.17 -39.32 -40.93
CA GLY A 70 -23.63 -40.53 -40.29
C GLY A 70 -22.22 -40.36 -39.68
N GLU A 71 -21.43 -39.42 -40.21
CA GLU A 71 -20.05 -39.18 -39.77
C GLU A 71 -19.82 -37.81 -39.11
N LYS A 72 -20.71 -36.82 -39.31
CA LYS A 72 -20.50 -35.44 -38.83
C LYS A 72 -21.80 -34.76 -38.40
N GLN A 73 -21.68 -33.85 -37.44
CA GLN A 73 -22.78 -32.98 -37.03
C GLN A 73 -22.34 -31.52 -37.21
N THR A 74 -23.07 -30.77 -38.04
CA THR A 74 -22.80 -29.36 -38.32
C THR A 74 -23.89 -28.49 -37.72
N LEU A 75 -23.50 -27.51 -36.91
CA LEU A 75 -24.41 -26.52 -36.35
C LEU A 75 -24.68 -25.43 -37.40
N ILE A 76 -25.95 -25.09 -37.64
CA ILE A 76 -26.33 -23.98 -38.52
C ILE A 76 -26.74 -22.80 -37.66
N ARG A 77 -26.14 -21.64 -37.94
CA ARG A 77 -26.45 -20.37 -37.30
C ARG A 77 -26.68 -19.32 -38.37
N LEU A 78 -27.79 -18.60 -38.27
CA LEU A 78 -28.07 -17.41 -39.06
C LEU A 78 -27.47 -16.22 -38.31
N SER A 79 -26.53 -15.51 -38.95
CA SER A 79 -25.98 -14.30 -38.37
C SER A 79 -26.73 -13.08 -38.87
N GLY A 80 -27.47 -12.43 -37.98
CA GLY A 80 -28.23 -11.22 -38.29
C GLY A 80 -27.48 -9.93 -37.94
N LYS A 81 -26.29 -10.01 -37.33
CA LYS A 81 -25.55 -8.81 -36.94
C LYS A 81 -25.22 -7.90 -38.12
N PHE A 82 -25.44 -6.60 -37.94
CA PHE A 82 -25.04 -5.59 -38.92
C PHE A 82 -23.53 -5.55 -39.08
N ARG A 83 -23.08 -5.40 -40.33
CA ARG A 83 -21.66 -5.28 -40.67
C ARG A 83 -21.28 -3.85 -41.01
N SER A 84 -22.26 -3.07 -41.47
CA SER A 84 -22.05 -1.69 -41.89
C SER A 84 -23.23 -0.78 -41.52
N VAL A 85 -22.96 0.52 -41.47
CA VAL A 85 -23.98 1.58 -41.35
C VAL A 85 -25.02 1.47 -42.48
N THR A 86 -24.58 1.05 -43.67
CA THR A 86 -25.44 0.87 -44.84
C THR A 86 -26.47 -0.25 -44.64
N ASP A 87 -26.15 -1.29 -43.87
CA ASP A 87 -27.09 -2.37 -43.55
C ASP A 87 -28.25 -1.80 -42.74
N ILE A 88 -27.94 -0.98 -41.73
CA ILE A 88 -28.92 -0.33 -40.86
C ILE A 88 -29.81 0.63 -41.66
N LYS A 89 -29.22 1.44 -42.54
CA LYS A 89 -29.96 2.35 -43.42
C LYS A 89 -31.00 1.64 -44.28
N ASN A 90 -30.70 0.42 -44.72
CA ASN A 90 -31.54 -0.34 -45.65
C ASN A 90 -32.61 -1.21 -44.97
N ILE A 91 -32.69 -1.21 -43.64
CA ILE A 91 -33.71 -1.96 -42.91
C ILE A 91 -35.09 -1.44 -43.28
N ILE A 92 -35.97 -2.39 -43.59
CA ILE A 92 -37.36 -2.12 -43.95
C ILE A 92 -38.18 -1.96 -42.68
N LEU A 93 -38.78 -0.79 -42.51
CA LEU A 93 -39.64 -0.49 -41.35
C LEU A 93 -41.10 -0.84 -41.63
N LYS A 94 -41.59 -0.55 -42.83
CA LYS A 94 -43.00 -0.75 -43.19
C LYS A 94 -43.17 -0.85 -44.70
N THR A 95 -44.12 -1.67 -45.12
CA THR A 95 -44.60 -1.69 -46.51
C THR A 95 -45.95 -1.02 -46.56
N LEU A 96 -46.07 0.03 -47.38
CA LEU A 96 -47.31 0.79 -47.55
C LEU A 96 -48.32 0.00 -48.42
N PRO A 97 -49.62 0.30 -48.33
CA PRO A 97 -50.66 -0.39 -49.12
C PRO A 97 -50.46 -0.33 -50.63
N ASN A 98 -49.72 0.67 -51.12
CA ASN A 98 -49.37 0.85 -52.53
C ASN A 98 -48.12 0.03 -52.96
N GLY A 99 -47.57 -0.81 -52.08
CA GLY A 99 -46.36 -1.60 -52.33
C GLY A 99 -45.04 -0.85 -52.15
N SER A 100 -45.07 0.44 -51.80
CA SER A 100 -43.84 1.20 -51.50
C SER A 100 -43.26 0.78 -50.16
N ILE A 101 -41.93 0.74 -50.07
CA ILE A 101 -41.20 0.29 -48.88
C ILE A 101 -40.61 1.51 -48.18
N VAL A 102 -40.84 1.63 -46.88
CA VAL A 102 -40.25 2.66 -46.02
C VAL A 102 -39.05 2.04 -45.31
N LYS A 103 -37.88 2.65 -45.47
CA LYS A 103 -36.62 2.24 -44.85
C LYS A 103 -36.24 3.14 -43.68
N VAL A 104 -35.27 2.71 -42.89
CA VAL A 104 -34.64 3.57 -41.85
C VAL A 104 -34.08 4.85 -42.46
N SER A 105 -33.44 4.79 -43.63
CA SER A 105 -32.92 5.98 -44.33
C SER A 105 -33.97 7.03 -44.68
N ASP A 106 -35.25 6.64 -44.75
CA ASP A 106 -36.33 7.54 -45.14
C ASP A 106 -36.81 8.37 -43.93
N VAL A 107 -36.62 7.87 -42.71
CA VAL A 107 -37.11 8.48 -41.46
C VAL A 107 -36.01 8.84 -40.46
N ALA A 108 -34.76 8.43 -40.70
CA ALA A 108 -33.64 8.69 -39.81
C ALA A 108 -32.30 8.83 -40.57
N SER A 109 -31.39 9.62 -40.00
CA SER A 109 -30.00 9.73 -40.44
C SER A 109 -29.15 8.76 -39.63
N VAL A 110 -28.51 7.80 -40.29
CA VAL A 110 -27.62 6.83 -39.62
C VAL A 110 -26.17 7.16 -39.94
N TYR A 111 -25.34 7.30 -38.91
CA TYR A 111 -23.92 7.54 -39.06
C TYR A 111 -23.11 6.84 -37.98
N ASP A 112 -21.84 6.65 -38.29
CA ASP A 112 -20.85 6.10 -37.38
C ASP A 112 -20.33 7.25 -36.51
N GLY A 113 -20.72 7.25 -35.24
CA GLY A 113 -20.45 8.33 -34.30
C GLY A 113 -19.71 7.83 -33.07
N GLU A 114 -19.66 8.70 -32.07
CA GLU A 114 -19.12 8.41 -30.75
C GLU A 114 -20.24 8.58 -29.73
N LYS A 115 -20.31 7.70 -28.74
CA LYS A 115 -21.21 7.84 -27.60
C LYS A 115 -20.95 9.18 -26.90
N ASP A 116 -22.00 9.78 -26.35
CA ASP A 116 -21.90 11.01 -25.55
C ASP A 116 -20.82 10.90 -24.47
N VAL A 117 -20.02 11.97 -24.36
CA VAL A 117 -18.88 12.00 -23.45
C VAL A 117 -19.37 12.17 -22.02
N GLU A 118 -19.47 11.04 -21.30
CA GLU A 118 -19.83 11.02 -19.88
C GLU A 118 -18.63 11.38 -18.98
N SER A 119 -17.40 11.22 -19.48
CA SER A 119 -16.19 11.47 -18.71
C SER A 119 -15.00 11.86 -19.58
N ILE A 120 -14.16 12.74 -19.07
CA ILE A 120 -12.93 13.18 -19.74
C ILE A 120 -11.76 12.90 -18.81
N THR A 121 -10.71 12.28 -19.34
CA THR A 121 -9.46 12.05 -18.61
C THR A 121 -8.30 12.73 -19.32
N ARG A 122 -7.39 13.31 -18.53
CA ARG A 122 -6.17 13.95 -19.03
C ARG A 122 -4.98 13.61 -18.16
N TYR A 123 -3.82 13.54 -18.80
CA TYR A 123 -2.53 13.46 -18.13
C TYR A 123 -1.64 14.61 -18.63
N ASN A 124 -1.18 15.47 -17.74
CA ASN A 124 -0.39 16.68 -18.03
C ASN A 124 -1.00 17.56 -19.13
N GLY A 125 -2.34 17.66 -19.18
CA GLY A 125 -3.08 18.44 -20.17
C GLY A 125 -3.31 17.75 -21.52
N LEU A 126 -2.81 16.53 -21.72
CA LEU A 126 -3.08 15.72 -22.90
C LEU A 126 -4.27 14.80 -22.65
N ASN A 127 -5.21 14.73 -23.60
CA ASN A 127 -6.33 13.79 -23.54
C ASN A 127 -5.82 12.34 -23.48
N SER A 128 -6.25 11.61 -22.47
CA SER A 128 -5.84 10.23 -22.23
C SER A 128 -7.07 9.35 -21.97
N ILE A 129 -6.82 8.05 -21.77
CA ILE A 129 -7.80 7.12 -21.22
C ILE A 129 -7.26 6.71 -19.87
N GLY A 130 -8.04 6.93 -18.81
CA GLY A 130 -7.69 6.51 -17.47
C GLY A 130 -7.98 5.02 -17.30
N VAL A 131 -7.05 4.29 -16.69
CA VAL A 131 -7.28 2.90 -16.25
C VAL A 131 -6.96 2.84 -14.76
N SER A 132 -8.00 2.68 -13.95
CA SER A 132 -7.89 2.56 -12.49
C SER A 132 -7.90 1.09 -12.10
N LEU A 133 -6.91 0.69 -11.31
CA LEU A 133 -6.68 -0.69 -10.87
C LEU A 133 -6.83 -0.77 -9.36
N GLN A 134 -7.82 -1.53 -8.89
CA GLN A 134 -8.04 -1.76 -7.47
C GLN A 134 -7.48 -3.13 -7.08
N LYS A 135 -6.62 -3.18 -6.06
CA LYS A 135 -6.09 -4.45 -5.53
C LYS A 135 -7.11 -5.19 -4.67
N GLN A 136 -6.96 -6.51 -4.57
CA GLN A 136 -7.65 -7.34 -3.58
C GLN A 136 -7.15 -7.00 -2.16
N PHE A 137 -7.99 -7.22 -1.16
CA PHE A 137 -7.72 -6.83 0.23
C PHE A 137 -6.40 -7.41 0.76
N ASP A 138 -6.17 -8.70 0.51
CA ASP A 138 -5.03 -9.50 0.94
C ASP A 138 -3.82 -9.44 -0.02
N ALA A 139 -3.97 -8.85 -1.20
CA ALA A 139 -2.89 -8.77 -2.18
C ALA A 139 -1.78 -7.79 -1.76
N ASN A 140 -0.53 -8.17 -2.03
CA ASN A 140 0.64 -7.32 -1.82
C ASN A 140 0.74 -6.25 -2.92
N THR A 141 0.69 -4.98 -2.52
CA THR A 141 0.70 -3.83 -3.44
C THR A 141 1.96 -3.78 -4.33
N VAL A 142 3.14 -4.00 -3.75
CA VAL A 142 4.43 -3.96 -4.47
C VAL A 142 4.52 -5.07 -5.52
N LYS A 143 4.10 -6.29 -5.17
CA LYS A 143 4.09 -7.43 -6.10
C LYS A 143 3.11 -7.18 -7.25
N VAL A 144 1.90 -6.73 -6.94
CA VAL A 144 0.87 -6.44 -7.96
C VAL A 144 1.32 -5.32 -8.89
N SER A 145 1.87 -4.22 -8.37
CA SER A 145 2.44 -3.14 -9.19
C SER A 145 3.54 -3.66 -10.13
N LYS A 146 4.46 -4.48 -9.63
CA LYS A 146 5.53 -5.05 -10.46
C LYS A 146 5.00 -5.90 -11.61
N GLU A 147 3.95 -6.69 -11.39
CA GLU A 147 3.30 -7.46 -12.46
C GLU A 147 2.55 -6.54 -13.44
N ILE A 148 1.86 -5.51 -12.95
CA ILE A 148 1.21 -4.50 -13.81
C ILE A 148 2.24 -3.81 -14.71
N ARG A 149 3.39 -3.39 -14.18
CA ARG A 149 4.46 -2.75 -14.95
C ARG A 149 5.03 -3.68 -16.04
N LYS A 150 5.10 -4.98 -15.79
CA LYS A 150 5.47 -5.97 -16.82
C LYS A 150 4.42 -6.07 -17.92
N VAL A 151 3.14 -6.10 -17.56
CA VAL A 151 2.02 -6.14 -18.53
C VAL A 151 2.00 -4.86 -19.36
N ILE A 152 2.23 -3.69 -18.75
CA ILE A 152 2.39 -2.41 -19.46
C ILE A 152 3.51 -2.50 -20.48
N ALA A 153 4.71 -2.90 -20.07
CA ALA A 153 5.86 -3.00 -20.99
C ALA A 153 5.59 -3.96 -22.17
N GLY A 154 4.96 -5.11 -21.90
CA GLY A 154 4.55 -6.05 -22.95
C GLY A 154 3.47 -5.50 -23.88
N ALA A 155 2.51 -4.73 -23.36
CA ALA A 155 1.48 -4.08 -24.15
C ALA A 155 2.07 -2.96 -25.05
N GLU A 156 2.97 -2.13 -24.51
CA GLU A 156 3.67 -1.10 -25.30
C GLU A 156 4.51 -1.69 -26.43
N GLU A 157 5.15 -2.84 -26.20
CA GLU A 157 5.87 -3.55 -27.25
C GLU A 157 4.93 -4.09 -28.34
N ARG A 158 3.81 -4.71 -27.93
CA ARG A 158 2.83 -5.29 -28.86
C ARG A 158 2.14 -4.24 -29.73
N TYR A 159 1.84 -3.07 -29.18
CA TYR A 159 1.14 -1.98 -29.89
C TYR A 159 2.07 -0.82 -30.26
N ARG A 160 3.38 -1.07 -30.40
CA ARG A 160 4.38 -0.06 -30.78
C ARG A 160 4.03 0.66 -32.09
N ASP A 161 3.52 -0.08 -33.08
CA ASP A 161 3.10 0.46 -34.38
C ASP A 161 1.91 1.43 -34.25
N SER A 162 1.06 1.23 -33.23
CA SER A 162 -0.05 2.11 -32.91
C SER A 162 0.35 3.29 -32.04
N ARG A 163 1.63 3.40 -31.63
CA ARG A 163 2.16 4.43 -30.71
C ARG A 163 1.40 4.51 -29.38
N LEU A 164 0.93 3.35 -28.89
CA LEU A 164 0.33 3.26 -27.56
C LEU A 164 1.44 3.44 -26.50
N SER A 165 1.22 4.34 -25.54
CA SER A 165 2.11 4.54 -24.40
C SER A 165 1.28 4.68 -23.13
N PHE A 166 1.77 4.12 -22.04
CA PHE A 166 1.17 4.21 -20.72
C PHE A 166 1.98 5.15 -19.85
N GLN A 167 1.29 5.99 -19.09
CA GLN A 167 1.86 6.80 -18.04
C GLN A 167 1.22 6.41 -16.72
N VAL A 168 2.03 6.11 -15.71
CA VAL A 168 1.55 5.78 -14.38
C VAL A 168 1.30 7.09 -13.64
N ALA A 169 0.02 7.42 -13.46
CA ALA A 169 -0.38 8.63 -12.75
C ALA A 169 -0.24 8.48 -11.23
N TYR A 170 -0.50 7.29 -10.71
CA TYR A 170 -0.43 6.99 -9.28
C TYR A 170 -0.09 5.52 -9.07
N ASP A 171 0.81 5.25 -8.12
CA ASP A 171 1.14 3.91 -7.69
C ASP A 171 1.46 3.91 -6.18
N GLY A 172 0.51 3.40 -5.39
CA GLY A 172 0.70 3.29 -3.93
C GLY A 172 1.84 2.35 -3.51
N SER A 173 2.43 1.58 -4.43
CA SER A 173 3.63 0.79 -4.13
C SER A 173 4.88 1.64 -3.99
N ASP A 174 4.98 2.79 -4.64
CA ASP A 174 6.19 3.63 -4.62
C ASP A 174 6.48 4.10 -3.19
N PHE A 175 5.46 4.64 -2.50
CA PHE A 175 5.55 4.99 -1.08
C PHE A 175 5.91 3.79 -0.19
N THR A 176 5.40 2.59 -0.49
CA THR A 176 5.72 1.39 0.28
C THR A 176 7.18 0.96 0.08
N VAL A 177 7.70 1.06 -1.14
CA VAL A 177 9.10 0.75 -1.47
C VAL A 177 10.02 1.77 -0.80
N GLU A 178 9.73 3.06 -0.90
CA GLU A 178 10.51 4.11 -0.25
C GLU A 178 10.51 3.98 1.28
N ALA A 179 9.36 3.68 1.88
CA ALA A 179 9.26 3.39 3.31
C ALA A 179 10.08 2.14 3.68
N THR A 180 10.07 1.09 2.84
CA THR A 180 10.88 -0.11 3.04
C THR A 180 12.37 0.23 3.01
N ASP A 181 12.82 0.97 2.01
CA ASP A 181 14.22 1.39 1.86
C ASP A 181 14.67 2.28 3.02
N SER A 182 13.79 3.16 3.49
CA SER A 182 14.03 4.00 4.68
C SER A 182 14.19 3.14 5.93
N VAL A 183 13.28 2.18 6.16
CA VAL A 183 13.36 1.25 7.29
C VAL A 183 14.61 0.38 7.24
N ILE A 184 15.07 -0.03 6.05
CA ILE A 184 16.34 -0.76 5.90
C ILE A 184 17.53 0.12 6.30
N LYS A 185 17.56 1.40 5.87
CA LYS A 185 18.61 2.35 6.28
C LYS A 185 18.58 2.59 7.79
N ASP A 186 17.40 2.80 8.36
CA ASP A 186 17.20 3.00 9.79
C ASP A 186 17.62 1.76 10.59
N LEU A 187 17.33 0.56 10.09
CA LEU A 187 17.76 -0.69 10.67
C LEU A 187 19.29 -0.79 10.71
N LEU A 188 19.98 -0.46 9.62
CA LEU A 188 21.43 -0.46 9.57
C LEU A 188 22.03 0.57 10.54
N MET A 189 21.42 1.76 10.64
CA MET A 189 21.82 2.78 11.61
C MET A 189 21.57 2.35 13.05
N ALA A 190 20.44 1.70 13.34
CA ALA A 190 20.12 1.17 14.66
C ALA A 190 21.13 0.08 15.09
N ILE A 191 21.43 -0.88 14.20
CA ILE A 191 22.47 -1.89 14.44
C ILE A 191 23.82 -1.23 14.75
N LEU A 192 24.19 -0.20 14.00
CA LEU A 192 25.43 0.55 14.20
C LEU A 192 25.45 1.26 15.56
N PHE A 193 24.39 1.99 15.92
CA PHE A 193 24.31 2.69 17.19
C PHE A 193 24.32 1.75 18.39
N VAL A 194 23.63 0.61 18.29
CA VAL A 194 23.66 -0.44 19.31
C VAL A 194 25.06 -1.02 19.44
N ALA A 195 25.73 -1.33 18.33
CA ALA A 195 27.10 -1.82 18.36
C ALA A 195 28.05 -0.81 19.01
N ILE A 196 27.89 0.49 18.73
CA ILE A 196 28.65 1.57 19.37
C ILE A 196 28.34 1.63 20.86
N ALA A 197 27.07 1.59 21.27
CA ALA A 197 26.68 1.65 22.68
C ALA A 197 27.28 0.48 23.48
N ILE A 198 27.17 -0.75 22.95
CA ILE A 198 27.72 -1.95 23.59
C ILE A 198 29.24 -1.92 23.61
N PHE A 199 29.85 -1.43 22.53
CA PHE A 199 31.28 -1.23 22.49
C PHE A 199 31.75 -0.23 23.55
N LEU A 200 31.02 0.87 23.77
CA LEU A 200 31.31 1.86 24.80
C LEU A 200 31.09 1.33 26.22
N CYS A 201 30.09 0.47 26.44
CA CYS A 201 29.80 -0.08 27.77
C CYS A 201 30.68 -1.28 28.15
N LEU A 202 30.95 -2.19 27.21
CA LEU A 202 31.70 -3.44 27.46
C LEU A 202 33.16 -3.37 27.04
N HIS A 203 33.57 -2.26 26.42
CA HIS A 203 34.94 -2.01 25.99
C HIS A 203 35.54 -3.08 25.07
N SER A 204 34.69 -3.89 24.43
CA SER A 204 35.09 -5.07 23.68
C SER A 204 34.41 -5.12 22.33
N PHE A 205 35.20 -4.96 21.27
CA PHE A 205 34.73 -5.05 19.88
C PHE A 205 34.15 -6.43 19.57
N ARG A 206 34.71 -7.48 20.18
CA ARG A 206 34.23 -8.86 19.99
C ARG A 206 32.83 -9.04 20.55
N ASN A 207 32.55 -8.47 21.71
CA ASN A 207 31.23 -8.57 22.33
C ASN A 207 30.18 -7.77 21.53
N ALA A 208 30.55 -6.60 21.01
CA ALA A 208 29.70 -5.83 20.11
C ALA A 208 29.37 -6.59 18.80
N LEU A 209 30.35 -7.29 18.21
CA LEU A 209 30.13 -8.12 17.02
C LEU A 209 29.15 -9.28 17.26
N ILE A 210 29.17 -9.89 18.46
CA ILE A 210 28.23 -10.97 18.79
C ILE A 210 26.78 -10.48 18.72
N VAL A 211 26.52 -9.26 19.21
CA VAL A 211 25.18 -8.64 19.17
C VAL A 211 24.80 -8.22 17.76
N MET A 212 25.76 -7.70 17.00
CA MET A 212 25.57 -7.37 15.59
C MET A 212 25.18 -8.58 14.75
N ILE A 213 25.59 -9.79 15.16
CA ILE A 213 25.17 -11.05 14.51
C ILE A 213 23.81 -11.54 15.03
N SER A 214 23.51 -11.40 16.32
CA SER A 214 22.24 -11.89 16.90
C SER A 214 21.01 -11.12 16.39
N LEU A 215 21.18 -9.83 16.09
CA LEU A 215 20.08 -8.95 15.68
C LEU A 215 19.51 -9.33 14.29
N PRO A 216 20.31 -9.48 13.21
CA PRO A 216 19.81 -9.97 11.92
C PRO A 216 19.19 -11.36 11.99
N ILE A 217 19.74 -12.27 12.79
CA ILE A 217 19.18 -13.62 12.98
C ILE A 217 17.76 -13.53 13.54
N SER A 218 17.56 -12.67 14.54
CA SER A 218 16.26 -12.45 15.17
C SER A 218 15.27 -11.79 14.19
N LEU A 219 15.72 -10.85 13.35
CA LEU A 219 14.85 -10.22 12.35
C LEU A 219 14.45 -11.15 11.21
N ILE A 220 15.38 -11.97 10.68
CA ILE A 220 15.09 -12.98 9.66
C ILE A 220 14.03 -13.97 10.18
N SER A 221 14.05 -14.26 11.47
CA SER A 221 13.03 -15.08 12.10
C SER A 221 11.65 -14.43 12.10
N GLY A 222 11.58 -13.10 12.30
CA GLY A 222 10.33 -12.33 12.18
C GLY A 222 9.75 -12.41 10.77
N PHE A 223 10.58 -12.24 9.74
CA PHE A 223 10.17 -12.45 8.35
C PHE A 223 9.70 -13.88 8.07
N SER A 224 10.32 -14.88 8.70
CA SER A 224 9.89 -16.28 8.56
C SER A 224 8.48 -16.47 9.12
N VAL A 225 8.14 -15.83 10.24
CA VAL A 225 6.77 -15.89 10.80
C VAL A 225 5.77 -15.11 9.96
N MET A 226 6.17 -13.96 9.40
CA MET A 226 5.33 -13.24 8.44
C MET A 226 4.98 -14.13 7.24
N TYR A 227 5.97 -14.83 6.70
CA TYR A 227 5.76 -15.77 5.60
C TYR A 227 4.81 -16.92 5.99
N LEU A 228 4.99 -17.52 7.18
CA LEU A 228 4.14 -18.62 7.66
C LEU A 228 2.70 -18.17 7.97
N SER A 229 2.51 -16.93 8.43
CA SER A 229 1.19 -16.36 8.73
C SER A 229 0.49 -15.79 7.48
N GLY A 230 1.14 -15.80 6.32
CA GLY A 230 0.62 -15.17 5.10
C GLY A 230 0.57 -13.64 5.15
N SER A 231 1.27 -13.02 6.09
CA SER A 231 1.32 -11.57 6.22
C SER A 231 2.20 -10.96 5.13
N SER A 232 1.75 -9.85 4.55
CA SER A 232 2.52 -9.11 3.55
C SER A 232 3.47 -8.09 4.19
N LEU A 233 4.52 -7.74 3.45
CA LEU A 233 5.34 -6.57 3.77
C LEU A 233 4.54 -5.31 3.39
N ASN A 234 4.20 -4.52 4.40
CA ASN A 234 3.44 -3.27 4.28
C ASN A 234 3.88 -2.31 5.39
N LEU A 235 3.32 -1.10 5.41
CA LEU A 235 3.71 -0.07 6.36
C LEU A 235 3.54 -0.50 7.83
N MET A 236 2.47 -1.23 8.16
CA MET A 236 2.25 -1.71 9.54
C MET A 236 3.29 -2.73 9.97
N THR A 237 3.62 -3.69 9.11
CA THR A 237 4.64 -4.70 9.42
C THR A 237 6.05 -4.11 9.45
N LEU A 238 6.33 -3.09 8.64
CA LEU A 238 7.57 -2.31 8.70
C LEU A 238 7.73 -1.54 10.02
N MET A 239 6.67 -0.87 10.49
CA MET A 239 6.68 -0.20 11.79
C MET A 239 6.89 -1.19 12.94
N ALA A 240 6.26 -2.37 12.86
CA ALA A 240 6.46 -3.44 13.83
C ALA A 240 7.94 -3.87 13.87
N LEU A 241 8.56 -4.11 12.71
CA LEU A 241 9.97 -4.49 12.62
C LEU A 241 10.88 -3.39 13.19
N SER A 242 10.60 -2.12 12.90
CA SER A 242 11.36 -1.00 13.45
C SER A 242 11.31 -0.94 14.98
N LEU A 243 10.14 -1.17 15.58
CA LEU A 243 9.96 -1.19 17.04
C LEU A 243 10.66 -2.39 17.68
N VAL A 244 10.54 -3.54 17.05
CA VAL A 244 11.09 -4.82 17.54
C VAL A 244 12.60 -4.77 17.68
N ILE A 245 13.31 -4.00 16.86
CA ILE A 245 14.78 -3.84 16.97
C ILE A 245 15.20 -3.46 18.39
N GLY A 246 14.52 -2.49 19.01
CA GLY A 246 14.84 -2.07 20.39
C GLY A 246 14.66 -3.23 21.38
N ILE A 247 13.54 -3.94 21.25
CA ILE A 247 13.19 -5.09 22.09
C ILE A 247 14.21 -6.23 21.93
N LEU A 248 14.63 -6.54 20.70
CA LEU A 248 15.58 -7.61 20.39
C LEU A 248 16.97 -7.37 20.98
N VAL A 249 17.35 -6.10 20.98
CA VAL A 249 18.66 -5.65 21.46
C VAL A 249 18.73 -5.77 22.98
N ASP A 250 17.67 -5.40 23.68
CA ASP A 250 17.63 -5.44 25.15
C ASP A 250 17.93 -6.84 25.71
N ASP A 251 17.26 -7.87 25.18
CA ASP A 251 17.51 -9.27 25.58
C ASP A 251 18.97 -9.67 25.36
N SER A 252 19.53 -9.24 24.23
CA SER A 252 20.91 -9.55 23.85
C SER A 252 21.93 -8.87 24.76
N ILE A 253 21.69 -7.61 25.11
CA ILE A 253 22.55 -6.81 25.98
C ILE A 253 22.58 -7.40 27.38
N ILE A 254 21.41 -7.66 27.98
CA ILE A 254 21.30 -8.15 29.36
C ILE A 254 22.07 -9.47 29.52
N VAL A 255 21.97 -10.38 28.54
CA VAL A 255 22.70 -11.65 28.57
C VAL A 255 24.21 -11.42 28.53
N ILE A 256 24.70 -10.63 27.58
CA ILE A 256 26.16 -10.43 27.41
C ILE A 256 26.74 -9.66 28.59
N GLU A 257 26.06 -8.63 29.08
CA GLU A 257 26.50 -7.86 30.24
C GLU A 257 26.61 -8.77 31.47
N ASN A 258 25.65 -9.66 31.70
CA ASN A 258 25.74 -10.59 32.81
C ASN A 258 26.87 -11.61 32.62
N ILE A 259 27.06 -12.15 31.42
CA ILE A 259 28.21 -13.03 31.13
C ILE A 259 29.52 -12.28 31.40
N TYR A 260 29.60 -11.02 31.00
CA TYR A 260 30.77 -10.17 31.20
C TYR A 260 31.04 -9.94 32.69
N ARG A 261 30.01 -9.63 33.48
CA ARG A 261 30.10 -9.53 34.95
C ARG A 261 30.65 -10.81 35.58
N HIS A 262 30.22 -11.99 35.11
CA HIS A 262 30.76 -13.27 35.57
C HIS A 262 32.21 -13.52 35.13
N LEU A 263 32.62 -13.00 33.98
CA LEU A 263 34.02 -13.02 33.53
C LEU A 263 34.89 -12.10 34.38
N GLU A 264 34.41 -10.92 34.77
CA GLU A 264 35.10 -9.98 35.67
C GLU A 264 35.31 -10.58 37.07
N MET A 265 34.40 -11.45 37.52
CA MET A 265 34.55 -12.24 38.74
C MET A 265 35.61 -13.36 38.61
N GLY A 266 36.30 -13.48 37.48
CA GLY A 266 37.41 -14.43 37.27
C GLY A 266 36.99 -15.83 36.81
N LYS A 267 35.72 -16.03 36.44
CA LYS A 267 35.24 -17.34 35.95
C LYS A 267 35.73 -17.62 34.53
N THR A 268 35.87 -18.91 34.19
CA THR A 268 36.15 -19.31 32.79
C THR A 268 34.96 -18.99 31.89
N LYS A 269 35.18 -18.75 30.59
CA LYS A 269 34.11 -18.35 29.65
C LYS A 269 32.90 -19.27 29.67
N MET A 270 33.13 -20.57 29.72
CA MET A 270 32.06 -21.56 29.76
C MET A 270 31.28 -21.46 31.08
N GLN A 271 31.98 -21.41 32.22
CA GLN A 271 31.33 -21.31 33.53
C GLN A 271 30.59 -19.98 33.70
N ALA A 272 31.22 -18.87 33.30
CA ALA A 272 30.61 -17.54 33.31
C ALA A 272 29.32 -17.51 32.50
N THR A 273 29.32 -18.16 31.33
CA THR A 273 28.14 -18.24 30.47
C THR A 273 27.02 -19.05 31.11
N LEU A 274 27.32 -20.22 31.66
CA LEU A 274 26.32 -21.08 32.30
C LEU A 274 25.72 -20.43 33.54
N ASP A 275 26.55 -19.82 34.39
CA ASP A 275 26.10 -19.16 35.60
C ASP A 275 25.28 -17.92 35.27
N ALA A 276 25.70 -17.13 34.27
CA ALA A 276 24.94 -15.98 33.81
C ALA A 276 23.56 -16.40 33.31
N VAL A 277 23.46 -17.36 32.39
CA VAL A 277 22.16 -17.81 31.85
C VAL A 277 21.25 -18.36 32.96
N ARG A 278 21.78 -19.10 33.93
CA ARG A 278 21.00 -19.62 35.08
C ARG A 278 20.47 -18.51 35.98
N GLU A 279 21.21 -17.43 36.14
CA GLU A 279 20.84 -16.32 37.01
C GLU A 279 19.71 -15.47 36.43
N ILE A 280 19.79 -15.12 35.13
CA ILE A 280 18.86 -14.17 34.49
C ILE A 280 17.86 -14.81 33.53
N GLY A 281 18.00 -16.10 33.19
CA GLY A 281 17.17 -16.76 32.18
C GLY A 281 15.67 -16.69 32.49
N ALA A 282 15.28 -16.85 33.76
CA ALA A 282 13.89 -16.71 34.19
C ALA A 282 13.37 -15.26 34.08
N SER A 283 14.23 -14.28 34.37
CA SER A 283 13.90 -12.86 34.26
C SER A 283 13.64 -12.46 32.81
N ILE A 284 14.49 -12.89 31.87
CA ILE A 284 14.33 -12.61 30.44
C ILE A 284 13.07 -13.27 29.90
N LEU A 285 12.83 -14.55 30.24
CA LEU A 285 11.59 -15.24 29.87
C LEU A 285 10.35 -14.48 30.35
N THR A 286 10.38 -13.98 31.59
CA THR A 286 9.26 -13.21 32.16
C THR A 286 9.05 -11.91 31.39
N LEU A 287 10.13 -11.18 31.09
CA LEU A 287 10.07 -9.94 30.29
C LEU A 287 9.46 -10.20 28.91
N THR A 288 9.94 -11.22 28.19
CA THR A 288 9.40 -11.58 26.87
C THR A 288 7.93 -11.97 26.98
N LEU A 289 7.52 -12.73 28.00
CA LEU A 289 6.14 -13.15 28.17
C LEU A 289 5.22 -11.96 28.47
N VAL A 290 5.67 -10.97 29.24
CA VAL A 290 4.91 -9.71 29.44
C VAL A 290 4.66 -9.01 28.11
N LEU A 291 5.67 -8.92 27.23
CA LEU A 291 5.49 -8.35 25.91
C LEU A 291 4.48 -9.14 25.08
N VAL A 292 4.57 -10.47 25.08
CA VAL A 292 3.59 -11.33 24.38
C VAL A 292 2.19 -11.09 24.93
N VAL A 293 1.99 -11.02 26.25
CA VAL A 293 0.68 -10.78 26.87
C VAL A 293 0.11 -9.40 26.52
N VAL A 294 0.97 -8.39 26.36
CA VAL A 294 0.55 -7.03 25.96
C VAL A 294 0.15 -6.98 24.48
N PHE A 295 0.96 -7.56 23.59
CA PHE A 295 0.74 -7.45 22.16
C PHE A 295 -0.26 -8.49 21.65
N LEU A 296 -0.10 -9.77 21.97
CA LEU A 296 -0.91 -10.86 21.42
C LEU A 296 -2.44 -10.63 21.41
N PRO A 297 -3.08 -10.04 22.44
CA PRO A 297 -4.52 -9.72 22.39
C PRO A 297 -4.93 -8.80 21.24
N ILE A 298 -4.04 -7.90 20.81
CA ILE A 298 -4.28 -6.95 19.72
C ILE A 298 -4.47 -7.69 18.39
N ALA A 299 -3.86 -8.87 18.23
CA ALA A 299 -4.05 -9.73 17.05
C ALA A 299 -5.48 -10.26 16.89
N PHE A 300 -6.28 -10.26 17.95
CA PHE A 300 -7.66 -10.72 17.93
C PHE A 300 -8.69 -9.59 17.79
N LEU A 301 -8.24 -8.35 17.64
CA LEU A 301 -9.14 -7.23 17.35
C LEU A 301 -9.83 -7.45 16.00
N GLY A 302 -11.13 -7.20 15.95
CA GLY A 302 -11.93 -7.30 14.72
C GLY A 302 -11.97 -6.00 13.92
N GLY A 303 -12.59 -6.07 12.75
CA GLY A 303 -12.78 -4.92 11.86
C GLY A 303 -11.51 -4.51 11.10
N MET A 304 -11.62 -3.40 10.36
CA MET A 304 -10.53 -2.90 9.52
C MET A 304 -9.28 -2.53 10.34
N MET A 305 -9.47 -1.98 11.54
CA MET A 305 -8.36 -1.65 12.44
C MET A 305 -7.66 -2.91 12.96
N GLY A 306 -8.44 -3.95 13.27
CA GLY A 306 -7.94 -5.25 13.69
C GLY A 306 -7.03 -5.90 12.64
N SER A 307 -7.35 -5.78 11.35
CA SER A 307 -6.47 -6.31 10.30
C SER A 307 -5.11 -5.61 10.21
N PHE A 308 -5.05 -4.29 10.49
CA PHE A 308 -3.79 -3.54 10.49
C PHE A 308 -2.97 -3.82 11.75
N LEU A 309 -3.58 -3.66 12.92
CA LEU A 309 -2.92 -3.85 14.20
C LEU A 309 -2.61 -5.32 14.49
N GLY A 310 -3.37 -6.25 13.91
CA GLY A 310 -3.14 -7.66 14.13
C GLY A 310 -1.88 -8.17 13.46
N GLN A 311 -1.59 -7.73 12.24
CA GLN A 311 -0.30 -8.03 11.59
C GLN A 311 0.87 -7.41 12.36
N PHE A 312 0.72 -6.15 12.79
CA PHE A 312 1.72 -5.45 13.61
C PHE A 312 2.03 -6.21 14.90
N SER A 313 0.98 -6.58 15.65
CA SER A 313 1.07 -7.31 16.90
C SER A 313 1.69 -8.70 16.75
N LEU A 314 1.26 -9.45 15.72
CA LEU A 314 1.74 -10.81 15.49
C LEU A 314 3.24 -10.81 15.24
N VAL A 315 3.74 -9.88 14.42
CA VAL A 315 5.17 -9.71 14.15
C VAL A 315 5.94 -9.42 15.43
N ILE A 316 5.45 -8.53 16.30
CA ILE A 316 6.12 -8.20 17.57
C ILE A 316 6.17 -9.42 18.48
N ALA A 317 5.02 -10.05 18.75
CA ALA A 317 4.93 -11.16 19.69
C ALA A 317 5.77 -12.36 19.22
N SER A 318 5.72 -12.71 17.93
CA SER A 318 6.49 -13.83 17.41
C SER A 318 7.99 -13.55 17.39
N THR A 319 8.39 -12.34 17.00
CA THR A 319 9.81 -11.98 16.92
C THR A 319 10.42 -11.85 18.31
N ALA A 320 9.66 -11.38 19.31
CA ALA A 320 10.09 -11.38 20.71
C ALA A 320 10.29 -12.80 21.25
N LEU A 321 9.40 -13.75 20.94
CA LEU A 321 9.59 -15.16 21.34
C LEU A 321 10.85 -15.78 20.71
N ILE A 322 11.15 -15.44 19.46
CA ILE A 322 12.36 -15.94 18.81
C ILE A 322 13.60 -15.22 19.34
N SER A 323 13.51 -13.93 19.68
CA SER A 323 14.54 -13.19 20.41
C SER A 323 15.00 -13.92 21.66
N LEU A 324 14.04 -14.37 22.47
CA LEU A 324 14.29 -15.13 23.68
C LEU A 324 15.08 -16.42 23.39
N LEU A 325 14.74 -17.12 22.30
CA LEU A 325 15.49 -18.30 21.89
C LEU A 325 16.91 -17.92 21.47
N VAL A 326 17.08 -16.86 20.68
CA VAL A 326 18.41 -16.38 20.22
C VAL A 326 19.26 -15.93 21.40
N SER A 327 18.69 -15.20 22.37
CA SER A 327 19.39 -14.68 23.54
C SER A 327 19.81 -15.78 24.51
N LEU A 328 19.04 -16.86 24.63
CA LEU A 328 19.38 -17.99 25.50
C LEU A 328 20.20 -19.09 24.82
N THR A 329 20.37 -19.05 23.49
CA THR A 329 21.11 -20.08 22.74
C THR A 329 22.33 -19.51 22.00
N VAL A 330 22.09 -18.67 20.99
CA VAL A 330 23.12 -18.15 20.08
C VAL A 330 24.12 -17.29 20.83
N ILE A 331 23.66 -16.39 21.68
CA ILE A 331 24.51 -15.46 22.41
C ILE A 331 25.43 -16.18 23.42
N PRO A 332 24.91 -17.06 24.30
CA PRO A 332 25.74 -17.91 25.15
C PRO A 332 26.76 -18.74 24.37
N LEU A 333 26.33 -19.34 23.25
CA LEU A 333 27.21 -20.14 22.40
C LEU A 333 28.37 -19.30 21.84
N LEU A 334 28.08 -18.14 21.27
CA LEU A 334 29.09 -17.26 20.70
C LEU A 334 30.00 -16.64 21.77
N THR A 335 29.45 -16.23 22.90
CA THR A 335 30.21 -15.61 23.99
C THR A 335 31.12 -16.62 24.69
N SER A 336 30.66 -17.86 24.91
CA SER A 336 31.50 -18.91 25.52
C SER A 336 32.74 -19.24 24.67
N ARG A 337 32.64 -19.16 23.34
CA ARG A 337 33.75 -19.45 22.41
C ARG A 337 34.61 -18.22 22.11
N TYR A 338 33.99 -17.12 21.73
CA TYR A 338 34.66 -15.95 21.16
C TYR A 338 34.74 -14.75 22.10
N GLY A 339 33.91 -14.73 23.15
CA GLY A 339 33.93 -13.68 24.17
C GLY A 339 35.32 -13.54 24.79
N LYS A 340 35.75 -12.31 25.05
CA LYS A 340 37.04 -12.03 25.69
C LYS A 340 36.87 -10.85 26.63
N LEU A 341 37.42 -11.00 27.83
CA LEU A 341 37.61 -9.88 28.74
C LEU A 341 38.74 -9.00 28.18
N GLU A 342 38.41 -7.78 27.76
CA GLU A 342 39.40 -6.83 27.31
C GLU A 342 39.78 -5.94 28.49
N VAL A 343 41.05 -6.03 28.92
CA VAL A 343 41.58 -5.17 29.97
C VAL A 343 41.92 -3.83 29.33
N LEU A 344 41.30 -2.76 29.82
CA LEU A 344 41.47 -1.40 29.30
C LEU A 344 42.94 -0.97 29.30
N ASN A 345 43.52 -0.81 28.12
CA ASN A 345 44.86 -0.26 27.98
C ASN A 345 44.77 1.27 27.89
N THR A 346 44.95 1.96 29.02
CA THR A 346 44.82 3.43 29.14
C THR A 346 45.94 4.22 28.46
N LYS A 347 46.89 3.55 27.79
CA LYS A 347 48.02 4.22 27.11
C LYS A 347 47.64 4.87 25.78
N ASN A 348 46.58 4.40 25.11
CA ASN A 348 46.10 4.98 23.85
C ASN A 348 45.09 6.12 24.08
N ILE A 349 45.02 7.06 23.13
CA ILE A 349 44.01 8.15 23.12
C ILE A 349 42.59 7.59 23.30
N PHE A 350 42.33 6.46 22.66
CA PHE A 350 41.08 5.74 22.74
C PHE A 350 40.78 5.19 24.15
N GLY A 351 41.78 4.62 24.83
CA GLY A 351 41.64 4.15 26.21
C GLY A 351 41.42 5.30 27.20
N LYS A 352 41.94 6.50 26.92
CA LYS A 352 41.64 7.70 27.72
C LYS A 352 40.20 8.18 27.55
N PHE A 353 39.67 8.12 26.33
CA PHE A 353 38.27 8.45 26.05
C PHE A 353 37.32 7.50 26.78
N ILE A 354 37.57 6.19 26.69
CA ILE A 354 36.79 5.18 27.40
C ILE A 354 36.81 5.44 28.91
N LYS A 355 37.98 5.67 29.50
CA LYS A 355 38.09 5.94 30.95
C LYS A 355 37.35 7.21 31.38
N TRP A 356 37.35 8.24 30.53
CA TRP A 356 36.54 9.43 30.78
C TRP A 356 35.04 9.10 30.78
N PHE A 357 34.59 8.25 29.85
CA PHE A 357 33.21 7.79 29.77
C PHE A 357 32.81 6.92 30.98
N GLU A 358 33.66 5.99 31.42
CA GLU A 358 33.45 5.22 32.66
C GLU A 358 33.27 6.14 33.87
N ASN A 359 34.15 7.14 34.05
CA ASN A 359 34.03 8.09 35.15
C ASN A 359 32.71 8.88 35.10
N LEU A 360 32.20 9.17 33.89
CA LEU A 360 30.90 9.81 33.70
C LEU A 360 29.76 8.88 34.12
N LEU A 361 29.81 7.60 33.73
CA LEU A 361 28.84 6.58 34.15
C LEU A 361 28.87 6.38 35.67
N ASP A 362 30.04 6.31 36.30
CA ASP A 362 30.19 6.18 37.75
C ASP A 362 29.62 7.40 38.49
N ALA A 363 29.92 8.61 38.01
CA ALA A 363 29.36 9.84 38.58
C ALA A 363 27.83 9.89 38.43
N PHE A 364 27.29 9.41 37.31
CA PHE A 364 25.86 9.28 37.09
C PHE A 364 25.25 8.22 38.03
N GLY A 365 25.88 7.05 38.18
CA GLY A 365 25.46 5.99 39.09
C GLY A 365 25.41 6.44 40.54
N LEU A 366 26.40 7.22 41.00
CA LEU A 366 26.40 7.82 42.33
C LEU A 366 25.25 8.81 42.52
N LYS A 367 24.96 9.65 41.52
CA LYS A 367 23.80 10.55 41.55
C LYS A 367 22.48 9.78 41.63
N MET A 368 22.31 8.75 40.80
CA MET A 368 21.12 7.90 40.79
C MET A 368 20.94 7.19 42.14
N ARG A 369 22.01 6.67 42.73
CA ARG A 369 21.98 6.05 44.07
C ARG A 369 21.54 7.04 45.14
N ASN A 370 22.08 8.25 45.13
CA ASN A 370 21.70 9.30 46.09
C ASN A 370 20.24 9.71 45.92
N LEU A 371 19.77 9.84 44.68
CA LEU A 371 18.37 10.15 44.37
C LEU A 371 17.44 9.02 44.81
N LEU A 372 17.83 7.76 44.62
CA LEU A 372 17.08 6.59 45.07
C LEU A 372 16.97 6.57 46.60
N ASN A 373 18.07 6.79 47.32
CA ASN A 373 18.07 6.87 48.78
C ASN A 373 17.19 8.02 49.28
N TRP A 374 17.24 9.18 48.62
CA TRP A 374 16.35 10.30 48.92
C TRP A 374 14.88 9.93 48.67
N SER A 375 14.61 9.25 47.56
CA SER A 375 13.26 8.83 47.17
C SER A 375 12.64 7.84 48.16
N LEU A 376 13.44 6.87 48.60
CA LEU A 376 13.03 5.85 49.58
C LEU A 376 12.90 6.42 51.00
N SER A 377 13.61 7.49 51.33
CA SER A 377 13.46 8.19 52.62
C SER A 377 12.27 9.15 52.63
N HIS A 378 11.90 9.73 51.49
CA HIS A 378 10.80 10.69 51.34
C HIS A 378 9.58 10.09 50.63
N LYS A 379 9.13 8.91 51.08
CA LYS A 379 8.09 8.09 50.44
C LYS A 379 6.78 8.84 50.14
N LEU A 380 6.35 9.75 51.03
CA LEU A 380 5.14 10.54 50.83
C LEU A 380 5.29 11.58 49.72
N ILE A 381 6.47 12.23 49.65
CA ILE A 381 6.76 13.23 48.62
C ILE A 381 6.85 12.52 47.27
N THR A 382 7.56 11.40 47.21
CA THR A 382 7.72 10.65 45.96
C THR A 382 6.41 10.07 45.46
N PHE A 383 5.59 9.52 46.35
CA PHE A 383 4.23 9.10 46.01
C PHE A 383 3.38 10.28 45.52
N GLY A 384 3.41 11.41 46.21
CA GLY A 384 2.67 12.62 45.82
C GLY A 384 3.07 13.16 44.45
N VAL A 385 4.38 13.22 44.17
CA VAL A 385 4.89 13.63 42.85
C VAL A 385 4.49 12.63 41.77
N THR A 386 4.57 11.33 42.05
CA THR A 386 4.21 10.28 41.07
C THR A 386 2.72 10.33 40.75
N ALA A 387 1.87 10.48 41.78
CA ALA A 387 0.43 10.64 41.61
C ALA A 387 0.13 11.92 40.82
N LEU A 388 0.78 13.04 41.15
CA LEU A 388 0.60 14.29 40.43
C LEU A 388 0.99 14.16 38.95
N LEU A 389 2.10 13.48 38.64
CA LEU A 389 2.51 13.22 37.26
C LEU A 389 1.51 12.32 36.52
N LEU A 390 0.99 11.28 37.19
CA LEU A 390 -0.03 10.39 36.62
C LEU A 390 -1.34 11.13 36.33
N PHE A 391 -1.83 11.93 37.28
CA PHE A 391 -3.05 12.71 37.07
C PHE A 391 -2.84 13.82 36.04
N SER A 392 -1.66 14.45 36.02
CA SER A 392 -1.32 15.45 35.01
C SER A 392 -1.27 14.85 33.61
N SER A 393 -0.72 13.63 33.44
CA SER A 393 -0.68 12.98 32.13
C SER A 393 -2.08 12.61 31.62
N LEU A 394 -2.96 12.13 32.50
CA LEU A 394 -4.37 11.87 32.17
C LEU A 394 -5.14 13.17 31.86
N ALA A 395 -4.84 14.24 32.61
CA ALA A 395 -5.45 15.55 32.40
C ALA A 395 -5.09 16.18 31.06
N LEU A 396 -3.94 15.84 30.45
CA LEU A 396 -3.58 16.32 29.11
C LEU A 396 -4.55 15.83 28.03
N ILE A 397 -5.02 14.59 28.15
CA ILE A 397 -6.04 14.03 27.24
C ILE A 397 -7.37 14.76 27.44
N ALA A 398 -7.81 14.88 28.70
CA ALA A 398 -9.07 15.56 29.04
C ALA A 398 -9.05 17.06 28.70
N GLY A 399 -7.88 17.70 28.81
CA GLY A 399 -7.65 19.10 28.49
C GLY A 399 -7.54 19.40 26.99
N GLY A 400 -7.67 18.39 26.13
CA GLY A 400 -7.66 18.57 24.67
C GLY A 400 -6.27 18.85 24.08
N PHE A 401 -5.19 18.70 24.86
CA PHE A 401 -3.82 18.86 24.35
C PHE A 401 -3.38 17.67 23.48
N ILE A 402 -4.02 16.50 23.66
CA ILE A 402 -3.77 15.30 22.87
C ILE A 402 -4.99 15.04 22.00
N GLY A 403 -4.85 15.29 20.70
CA GLY A 403 -5.86 14.97 19.69
C GLY A 403 -5.94 13.46 19.41
N ILE A 404 -7.13 13.00 19.02
CA ILE A 404 -7.33 11.62 18.57
C ILE A 404 -7.40 11.65 17.04
N SER A 405 -6.40 11.08 16.38
CA SER A 405 -6.38 10.84 14.94
C SER A 405 -6.20 9.34 14.67
N MET A 406 -6.88 8.82 13.64
CA MET A 406 -6.72 7.41 13.26
C MET A 406 -5.44 7.17 12.45
N PHE A 407 -5.12 8.11 11.58
CA PHE A 407 -3.89 8.17 10.79
C PHE A 407 -3.46 9.62 10.73
N ASP A 408 -2.17 9.88 10.90
CA ASP A 408 -1.65 11.19 10.55
C ASP A 408 -1.44 11.23 9.03
N ALA A 409 -1.93 12.31 8.40
CA ALA A 409 -1.69 12.54 6.99
C ALA A 409 -0.28 13.13 6.86
N GLY A 410 0.73 12.27 6.97
CA GLY A 410 2.08 12.63 6.59
C GLY A 410 2.12 13.10 5.13
N ASP A 411 3.16 13.84 4.77
CA ASP A 411 3.36 14.24 3.37
C ASP A 411 3.62 13.00 2.50
N ARG A 412 2.78 12.82 1.48
CA ARG A 412 2.90 11.74 0.50
C ARG A 412 3.46 12.23 -0.84
N GLY A 413 3.84 13.50 -0.94
CA GLY A 413 4.24 14.11 -2.22
C GLY A 413 3.07 14.23 -3.20
N GLU A 414 1.82 14.17 -2.73
CA GLU A 414 0.63 14.23 -3.58
C GLU A 414 -0.54 14.91 -2.87
N PHE A 415 -1.44 15.50 -3.66
CA PHE A 415 -2.71 16.01 -3.16
C PHE A 415 -3.81 15.99 -4.24
N PHE A 416 -5.06 16.10 -3.79
CA PHE A 416 -6.23 16.10 -4.66
C PHE A 416 -6.89 17.48 -4.65
N VAL A 417 -7.20 18.00 -5.85
CA VAL A 417 -8.06 19.17 -6.04
C VAL A 417 -9.41 18.69 -6.54
N ARG A 418 -10.45 18.90 -5.74
CA ARG A 418 -11.83 18.51 -6.10
C ARG A 418 -12.64 19.73 -6.47
N LEU A 419 -13.15 19.74 -7.69
CA LEU A 419 -14.01 20.79 -8.21
C LEU A 419 -15.46 20.32 -8.23
N LYS A 420 -16.36 21.19 -7.79
CA LYS A 420 -17.80 20.93 -7.78
C LYS A 420 -18.54 22.16 -8.28
N LEU A 421 -19.14 22.04 -9.46
CA LEU A 421 -20.01 23.03 -10.07
C LEU A 421 -21.47 22.83 -9.63
N PRO A 422 -22.36 23.79 -9.92
CA PRO A 422 -23.82 23.61 -9.81
C PRO A 422 -24.31 22.33 -10.51
N LYS A 423 -25.41 21.74 -10.04
CA LYS A 423 -25.89 20.41 -10.50
C LYS A 423 -26.34 20.38 -11.97
N ASP A 424 -26.70 21.54 -12.51
CA ASP A 424 -27.13 21.78 -13.89
C ASP A 424 -25.95 22.02 -14.85
N ALA A 425 -24.72 22.05 -14.33
CA ALA A 425 -23.54 22.23 -15.17
C ALA A 425 -23.31 21.03 -16.11
N THR A 426 -23.08 21.35 -17.37
CA THR A 426 -22.71 20.34 -18.38
C THR A 426 -21.26 19.92 -18.20
N ILE A 427 -20.90 18.77 -18.77
CA ILE A 427 -19.52 18.27 -18.69
C ILE A 427 -18.53 19.24 -19.35
N GLU A 428 -18.95 19.94 -20.40
CA GLU A 428 -18.14 20.93 -21.11
C GLU A 428 -17.84 22.14 -20.22
N GLN A 429 -18.82 22.63 -19.46
CA GLN A 429 -18.65 23.74 -18.53
C GLN A 429 -17.69 23.37 -17.38
N THR A 430 -17.87 22.18 -16.82
CA THR A 430 -16.95 21.62 -15.82
C THR A 430 -15.55 21.50 -16.41
N ASN A 431 -15.43 20.98 -17.63
CA ASN A 431 -14.16 20.80 -18.32
C ASN A 431 -13.42 22.13 -18.55
N LEU A 432 -14.12 23.19 -18.96
CA LEU A 432 -13.53 24.52 -19.13
C LEU A 432 -12.96 25.07 -17.82
N THR A 433 -13.69 24.92 -16.71
CA THR A 433 -13.25 25.35 -15.38
C THR A 433 -12.03 24.56 -14.91
N VAL A 434 -12.03 23.25 -15.17
CA VAL A 434 -10.91 22.35 -14.85
C VAL A 434 -9.66 22.72 -15.65
N LEU A 435 -9.78 23.04 -16.94
CA LEU A 435 -8.64 23.49 -17.76
C LEU A 435 -7.97 24.75 -17.18
N GLN A 436 -8.77 25.72 -16.70
CA GLN A 436 -8.21 26.90 -16.03
C GLN A 436 -7.44 26.53 -14.76
N THR A 437 -7.94 25.54 -14.02
CA THR A 437 -7.29 25.04 -12.80
C THR A 437 -6.00 24.29 -13.12
N GLU A 438 -6.00 23.45 -14.16
CA GLU A 438 -4.79 22.76 -14.64
C GLU A 438 -3.70 23.76 -15.03
N GLU A 439 -4.04 24.85 -15.69
CA GLU A 439 -3.06 25.88 -16.07
C GLU A 439 -2.45 26.62 -14.87
N ILE A 440 -3.23 26.85 -13.80
CA ILE A 440 -2.70 27.40 -12.54
C ILE A 440 -1.73 26.42 -11.88
N LEU A 441 -2.09 25.14 -11.84
CA LEU A 441 -1.27 24.09 -11.23
C LEU A 441 0.04 23.89 -12.00
N LYS A 442 0.00 23.85 -13.33
CA LYS A 442 1.20 23.71 -14.18
C LYS A 442 2.24 24.82 -14.01
N GLN A 443 1.83 26.00 -13.53
CA GLN A 443 2.76 27.11 -13.27
C GLN A 443 3.60 26.91 -12.00
N GLN A 444 3.24 25.96 -11.13
CA GLN A 444 3.98 25.69 -9.91
C GLN A 444 5.18 24.78 -10.17
N PRO A 445 6.41 25.18 -9.76
CA PRO A 445 7.62 24.42 -10.07
C PRO A 445 7.74 23.10 -9.30
N LEU A 446 6.98 22.93 -8.20
CA LEU A 446 7.00 21.73 -7.37
C LEU A 446 6.11 20.61 -7.93
N ILE A 447 5.25 20.89 -8.92
CA ILE A 447 4.33 19.90 -9.48
C ILE A 447 5.04 19.11 -10.59
N THR A 448 5.11 17.79 -10.43
CA THR A 448 5.76 16.88 -11.40
C THR A 448 4.78 16.33 -12.43
N SER A 449 3.56 16.00 -12.00
CA SER A 449 2.51 15.50 -12.89
C SER A 449 1.12 15.79 -12.37
N ILE A 450 0.18 15.86 -13.31
CA ILE A 450 -1.23 16.16 -13.06
C ILE A 450 -2.05 15.13 -13.83
N PHE A 451 -2.89 14.39 -13.11
CA PHE A 451 -3.89 13.52 -13.68
C PHE A 451 -5.28 14.03 -13.35
N THR A 452 -6.09 14.26 -14.37
CA THR A 452 -7.40 14.90 -14.23
C THR A 452 -8.51 13.98 -14.70
N THR A 453 -9.57 13.89 -13.91
CA THR A 453 -10.84 13.25 -14.28
C THR A 453 -11.96 14.29 -14.19
N VAL A 454 -12.78 14.38 -15.24
CA VAL A 454 -13.95 15.26 -15.31
C VAL A 454 -15.18 14.40 -15.57
N GLY A 455 -16.26 14.69 -14.86
CA GLY A 455 -17.52 13.97 -15.05
C GLY A 455 -17.62 12.65 -14.26
N VAL A 456 -16.58 12.26 -13.51
CA VAL A 456 -16.53 10.99 -12.76
C VAL A 456 -15.87 11.20 -11.40
N GLU A 457 -16.47 10.64 -10.36
CA GLU A 457 -15.85 10.51 -9.03
C GLU A 457 -14.87 9.33 -8.97
N GLU A 458 -13.98 9.32 -7.98
CA GLU A 458 -13.01 8.24 -7.71
C GLU A 458 -13.66 6.83 -7.63
N ASN A 459 -14.92 6.75 -7.18
CA ASN A 459 -15.70 5.50 -7.11
C ASN A 459 -16.25 5.00 -8.47
N GLY A 460 -16.03 5.75 -9.55
CA GLY A 460 -16.53 5.47 -10.90
C GLY A 460 -17.95 5.99 -11.18
N ALA A 461 -18.57 6.73 -10.25
CA ALA A 461 -19.89 7.30 -10.44
C ALA A 461 -19.83 8.52 -11.37
N VAL A 462 -20.63 8.48 -12.44
CA VAL A 462 -20.73 9.57 -13.42
C VAL A 462 -21.53 10.73 -12.84
N GLN A 463 -20.90 11.91 -12.76
CA GLN A 463 -21.50 13.18 -12.35
C GLN A 463 -20.87 14.33 -13.14
N SER A 464 -21.61 14.89 -14.11
CA SER A 464 -21.14 15.93 -15.05
C SER A 464 -20.59 17.19 -14.38
N ASN A 465 -21.06 17.51 -13.17
CA ASN A 465 -20.70 18.73 -12.44
C ASN A 465 -19.52 18.57 -11.47
N LYS A 466 -18.86 17.41 -11.45
CA LYS A 466 -17.71 17.14 -10.59
C LYS A 466 -16.46 16.84 -11.40
N ALA A 467 -15.32 17.22 -10.85
CA ALA A 467 -14.03 16.85 -11.36
C ALA A 467 -13.02 16.69 -10.22
N GLU A 468 -12.01 15.87 -10.46
CA GLU A 468 -10.93 15.62 -9.53
C GLU A 468 -9.60 15.71 -10.29
N ILE A 469 -8.65 16.39 -9.67
CA ILE A 469 -7.29 16.54 -10.18
C ILE A 469 -6.36 15.95 -9.13
N HIS A 470 -5.71 14.85 -9.48
CA HIS A 470 -4.62 14.28 -8.71
C HIS A 470 -3.32 14.97 -9.13
N VAL A 471 -2.66 15.60 -8.16
CA VAL A 471 -1.41 16.32 -8.35
C VAL A 471 -0.29 15.58 -7.62
N ASN A 472 0.76 15.25 -8.36
CA ASN A 472 2.01 14.73 -7.79
C ASN A 472 3.04 15.86 -7.71
N MET A 473 3.81 15.85 -6.63
CA MET A 473 4.87 16.81 -6.34
C MET A 473 6.25 16.15 -6.40
N ALA A 474 7.28 16.99 -6.42
CA ALA A 474 8.69 16.59 -6.52
C ALA A 474 9.31 16.21 -5.18
#